data_AF-A0A7M1LHS2-F1
#
_entry.id   AF-A0A7M1LHS2-F1
#
_cell.length_a   1.000
_cell.length_b   1.000
_cell.length_c   1.000
_cell.angle_alpha   90.00
_cell.angle_beta   90.00
_cell.angle_gamma   90.00
#
_symmetry.space_group_name_H-M   'P 1'
#
loop_
_entity.id
_entity.type
_entity.pdbx_description
1 polymer ?
#
loop_
_entity_poly.entity_id
_entity_poly.type
_entity_poly.pdbx_seq_one_letter_code
_entity_poly.pdbx_strand_id
1 'polypeptide(L)'
;MLPYYETIFDAIEVKILRKFKEISSHIYLDKNARLALIKLARSDRKKFAPSKVLSRAESRKTMDYLLSQRYLRLEKSREEKPTPQFKNHKLPKELRRYLIHDKVQFKSNFMRFWFRFVEPNLALLKEGKFDEVLSIIKADFENYASLPFENLSIKLAKIYLNSPNLELYSYWTKEFEVDMFSHSLGGIIGEVKFRDRKVCKNALNLLDLKAAKIGIKPKFTFLFSKSGYSNELLNLKRDDLKLFDLDDFARLL
;
A
#
# COMPACT_ATOMS: atom_id res chain seq x y z
N MET A 1 12.24 -10.68 28.77
CA MET A 1 12.66 -9.33 28.35
C MET A 1 12.95 -9.40 26.85
N LEU A 2 12.19 -8.74 25.99
CA LEU A 2 12.57 -8.66 24.58
C LEU A 2 13.92 -7.92 24.50
N PRO A 3 14.88 -8.38 23.68
CA PRO A 3 16.14 -7.65 23.52
C PRO A 3 15.82 -6.22 23.04
N TYR A 4 16.35 -5.23 23.76
CA TYR A 4 16.23 -3.83 23.37
C TYR A 4 17.06 -3.62 22.11
N TYR A 5 16.41 -3.13 21.05
CA TYR A 5 17.06 -2.72 19.81
C TYR A 5 17.05 -1.20 19.78
N GLU A 6 18.20 -0.57 19.52
CA GLU A 6 18.30 0.90 19.45
C GLU A 6 17.47 1.46 18.28
N THR A 7 17.48 0.76 17.15
CA THR A 7 16.68 1.11 15.98
C THR A 7 15.96 -0.10 15.39
N ILE A 8 14.94 0.18 14.56
CA ILE A 8 14.26 -0.85 13.75
C ILE A 8 15.23 -1.56 12.80
N PHE A 9 16.30 -0.89 12.37
CA PHE A 9 17.28 -1.46 11.45
C PHE A 9 18.17 -2.48 12.15
N ASP A 10 18.52 -2.27 13.42
CA ASP A 10 19.26 -3.25 14.21
C ASP A 10 18.41 -4.50 14.45
N ALA A 11 17.12 -4.30 14.73
CA ALA A 11 16.16 -5.39 14.83
C ALA A 11 16.05 -6.18 13.51
N ILE A 12 15.97 -5.49 12.37
CA ILE A 12 15.95 -6.11 11.03
C ILE A 12 17.22 -6.92 10.79
N GLU A 13 18.39 -6.36 11.08
CA GLU A 13 19.66 -7.05 10.86
C GLU A 13 19.73 -8.33 11.71
N VAL A 14 19.50 -8.21 13.02
CA VAL A 14 19.64 -9.33 13.96
C VAL A 14 18.55 -10.38 13.80
N LYS A 15 17.29 -9.96 13.62
CA LYS A 15 16.14 -10.89 13.59
C LYS A 15 15.85 -11.44 12.20
N ILE A 16 16.25 -10.75 11.13
CA ILE A 16 15.90 -11.14 9.76
C ILE A 16 17.17 -11.45 8.96
N LEU A 17 18.07 -10.47 8.79
CA LEU A 17 19.19 -10.64 7.86
C LEU A 17 20.17 -11.71 8.34
N ARG A 18 20.59 -11.70 9.61
CA ARG A 18 21.49 -12.72 10.17
C ARG A 18 20.85 -14.11 10.25
N LYS A 19 19.53 -14.18 10.23
CA LYS A 19 18.74 -15.42 10.24
C LYS A 19 18.24 -15.86 8.87
N PHE A 20 18.72 -15.24 7.79
CA PHE A 20 18.17 -15.49 6.45
C PHE A 20 18.24 -16.95 6.01
N LYS A 21 19.27 -17.72 6.39
CA LYS A 21 19.40 -19.14 6.04
C LYS A 21 18.29 -19.98 6.68
N GLU A 22 18.05 -19.76 7.98
CA GLU A 22 16.99 -20.42 8.74
C GLU A 22 15.62 -20.10 8.12
N ILE A 23 15.31 -18.81 7.94
CA ILE A 23 14.03 -18.36 7.40
C ILE A 23 13.82 -18.88 5.97
N SER A 24 14.84 -18.77 5.11
CA SER A 24 14.76 -19.19 3.71
C SER A 24 14.48 -20.69 3.57
N SER A 25 14.89 -21.51 4.56
CA SER A 25 14.66 -22.95 4.53
C SER A 25 13.18 -23.33 4.66
N HIS A 26 12.35 -22.42 5.19
CA HIS A 26 10.91 -22.60 5.35
C HIS A 26 10.08 -22.00 4.19
N ILE A 27 10.72 -21.48 3.15
CA ILE A 27 10.05 -20.85 2.00
C ILE A 27 10.14 -21.79 0.79
N TYR A 28 9.12 -22.64 0.66
CA TYR A 28 8.98 -23.62 -0.43
C TYR A 28 8.15 -23.04 -1.58
N LEU A 29 8.82 -22.31 -2.47
CA LEU A 29 8.23 -21.77 -3.70
C LEU A 29 9.05 -22.21 -4.91
N ASP A 30 8.46 -22.25 -6.09
CA ASP A 30 9.22 -22.43 -7.32
C ASP A 30 9.87 -21.11 -7.78
N LYS A 31 10.67 -21.17 -8.85
CA LYS A 31 11.35 -19.99 -9.42
C LYS A 31 10.35 -18.91 -9.88
N ASN A 32 9.25 -19.31 -10.50
CA ASN A 32 8.28 -18.36 -11.07
C ASN A 32 7.50 -17.65 -9.98
N ALA A 33 7.08 -18.36 -8.93
CA ALA A 33 6.45 -17.81 -7.74
C ALA A 33 7.37 -16.79 -7.03
N ARG A 34 8.66 -17.12 -6.85
CA ARG A 34 9.64 -16.17 -6.29
C ARG A 34 9.74 -14.90 -7.14
N LEU A 35 9.94 -15.04 -8.45
CA LEU A 35 10.03 -13.89 -9.37
C LEU A 35 8.77 -13.02 -9.35
N ALA A 36 7.58 -13.65 -9.33
CA ALA A 36 6.31 -12.94 -9.24
C ALA A 36 6.17 -12.16 -7.92
N LEU A 37 6.50 -12.77 -6.78
CA LEU A 37 6.43 -12.12 -5.48
C LEU A 37 7.45 -10.98 -5.35
N ILE A 38 8.68 -11.15 -5.85
CA ILE A 38 9.67 -10.06 -5.92
C ILE A 38 9.13 -8.91 -6.76
N LYS A 39 8.54 -9.21 -7.91
CA LYS A 39 7.99 -8.19 -8.80
C LYS A 39 6.85 -7.42 -8.14
N LEU A 40 5.93 -8.12 -7.49
CA LEU A 40 4.78 -7.53 -6.80
C LEU A 40 5.19 -6.72 -5.56
N ALA A 41 6.19 -7.19 -4.80
CA ALA A 41 6.65 -6.51 -3.60
C ALA A 41 7.30 -5.15 -3.88
N ARG A 42 7.74 -4.93 -5.13
CA ARG A 42 8.42 -3.72 -5.63
C ARG A 42 7.57 -2.91 -6.63
N SER A 43 6.28 -3.23 -6.80
CA SER A 43 5.39 -2.52 -7.72
C SER A 43 4.17 -1.91 -7.01
N ASP A 44 3.27 -1.29 -7.77
CA ASP A 44 1.95 -0.81 -7.37
C ASP A 44 0.94 -1.92 -7.04
N ARG A 45 1.43 -3.16 -6.85
CA ARG A 45 0.67 -4.36 -6.50
C ARG A 45 -0.43 -4.75 -7.50
N LYS A 46 -0.46 -4.21 -8.72
CA LYS A 46 -1.42 -4.62 -9.74
C LYS A 46 -1.25 -6.10 -10.08
N LYS A 47 -2.36 -6.85 -10.16
CA LYS A 47 -2.39 -8.32 -10.33
C LYS A 47 -1.58 -8.81 -11.55
N PHE A 48 -1.51 -8.02 -12.62
CA PHE A 48 -0.82 -8.39 -13.86
C PHE A 48 0.68 -8.08 -13.85
N ALA A 49 1.23 -7.43 -12.80
CA ALA A 49 2.64 -7.05 -12.74
C ALA A 49 3.64 -8.19 -13.02
N PRO A 50 3.38 -9.47 -12.63
CA PRO A 50 4.27 -10.58 -12.94
C PRO A 50 4.47 -10.85 -14.43
N SER A 51 3.55 -10.44 -15.30
CA SER A 51 3.69 -10.56 -16.77
C SER A 51 4.86 -9.74 -17.36
N LYS A 52 5.48 -8.86 -16.57
CA LYS A 52 6.70 -8.14 -16.94
C LYS A 52 7.97 -8.97 -16.74
N VAL A 53 7.90 -10.09 -16.02
CA VAL A 53 9.06 -10.95 -15.70
C VAL A 53 8.82 -12.43 -16.02
N LEU A 54 7.59 -12.80 -16.38
CA LEU A 54 7.18 -14.15 -16.77
C LEU A 54 6.35 -14.07 -18.06
N SER A 55 6.30 -15.17 -18.83
CA SER A 55 5.36 -15.25 -19.96
C SER A 55 3.91 -15.13 -19.48
N ARG A 56 2.98 -14.80 -20.39
CA ARG A 56 1.56 -14.65 -20.03
C ARG A 56 0.95 -15.92 -19.43
N ALA A 57 1.31 -17.10 -19.98
CA ALA A 57 0.82 -18.39 -19.50
C ALA A 57 1.36 -18.70 -18.09
N GLU A 58 2.67 -18.53 -17.89
CA GLU A 58 3.31 -18.75 -16.58
C GLU A 58 2.80 -17.75 -15.54
N SER A 59 2.65 -16.48 -15.91
CA SER A 59 2.11 -15.45 -15.02
C SER A 59 0.70 -15.81 -14.55
N ARG A 60 -0.16 -16.35 -15.42
CA ARG A 60 -1.51 -16.78 -15.03
C ARG A 60 -1.43 -17.94 -14.03
N LYS A 61 -0.76 -19.03 -14.41
CA LYS A 61 -0.58 -20.22 -13.56
C LYS A 61 0.01 -19.87 -12.19
N THR A 62 1.03 -19.01 -12.17
CA THR A 62 1.70 -18.57 -10.94
C THR A 62 0.77 -17.76 -10.05
N MET A 63 -0.02 -16.84 -10.62
CA MET A 63 -0.96 -16.04 -9.83
C MET A 63 -2.09 -16.89 -9.26
N ASP A 64 -2.61 -17.86 -10.01
CA ASP A 64 -3.64 -18.79 -9.53
C ASP A 64 -3.11 -19.64 -8.36
N TYR A 65 -1.87 -20.13 -8.47
CA TYR A 65 -1.18 -20.81 -7.38
C TYR A 65 -1.01 -19.91 -6.14
N LEU A 66 -0.46 -18.69 -6.29
CA LEU A 66 -0.21 -17.79 -5.15
C LEU A 66 -1.49 -17.35 -4.42
N LEU A 67 -2.60 -17.19 -5.15
CA LEU A 67 -3.90 -16.87 -4.58
C LEU A 67 -4.53 -18.09 -3.90
N SER A 68 -4.51 -19.28 -4.52
CA SER A 68 -5.06 -20.51 -3.93
C SER A 68 -4.33 -20.92 -2.65
N GLN A 69 -3.00 -20.79 -2.62
CA GLN A 69 -2.18 -21.07 -1.44
C GLN A 69 -2.16 -19.92 -0.42
N ARG A 70 -2.92 -18.85 -0.67
CA ARG A 70 -3.07 -17.68 0.24
C ARG A 70 -1.76 -16.96 0.56
N TYR A 71 -0.75 -17.05 -0.31
CA TYR A 71 0.41 -16.14 -0.26
C TYR A 71 -0.02 -14.69 -0.57
N LEU A 72 -1.01 -14.57 -1.46
CA LEU A 72 -1.64 -13.32 -1.84
C LEU A 72 -3.15 -13.37 -1.59
N ARG A 73 -3.74 -12.21 -1.37
CA ARG A 73 -5.18 -11.97 -1.37
C ARG A 73 -5.52 -11.01 -2.49
N LEU A 74 -6.63 -11.26 -3.18
CA LEU A 74 -7.10 -10.39 -4.24
C LEU A 74 -7.80 -9.17 -3.63
N GLU A 75 -7.41 -7.98 -4.10
CA GLU A 75 -8.02 -6.72 -3.73
C GLU A 75 -8.74 -6.18 -4.97
N LYS A 76 -10.07 -6.37 -4.99
CA LYS A 76 -10.91 -5.96 -6.12
C LYS A 76 -10.94 -4.45 -6.22
N SER A 77 -10.69 -3.93 -7.43
CA SER A 77 -10.93 -2.51 -7.67
C SER A 77 -12.42 -2.21 -7.50
N ARG A 78 -12.70 -1.04 -6.91
CA ARG A 78 -14.04 -0.48 -6.76
C ARG A 78 -14.38 0.50 -7.88
N GLU A 79 -13.52 0.61 -8.89
CA GLU A 79 -13.76 1.42 -10.09
C GLU A 79 -14.98 0.89 -10.86
N GLU A 80 -15.82 1.80 -11.33
CA GLU A 80 -16.93 1.46 -12.22
C GLU A 80 -16.44 1.34 -13.65
N LYS A 81 -16.94 0.33 -14.37
CA LYS A 81 -16.62 0.18 -15.79
C LYS A 81 -17.26 1.34 -16.56
N PRO A 82 -16.53 1.95 -17.52
CA PRO A 82 -17.15 2.91 -18.42
C PRO A 82 -18.36 2.28 -19.11
N THR A 83 -19.50 2.96 -19.06
CA THR A 83 -20.72 2.58 -19.75
C THR A 83 -21.02 3.57 -20.88
N PRO A 84 -21.62 3.14 -22.00
CA PRO A 84 -22.09 4.06 -23.01
C PRO A 84 -23.14 5.02 -22.43
N GLN A 85 -23.09 6.29 -22.83
CA GLN A 85 -24.04 7.32 -22.38
C GLN A 85 -25.49 7.01 -22.78
N PHE A 86 -25.71 6.30 -23.88
CA PHE A 86 -27.02 5.91 -24.38
C PHE A 86 -27.12 4.40 -24.59
N LYS A 87 -28.29 3.84 -24.30
CA LYS A 87 -28.61 2.43 -24.58
C LYS A 87 -28.39 2.17 -26.07
N ASN A 88 -27.60 1.14 -26.40
CA ASN A 88 -27.18 0.74 -27.76
C ASN A 88 -26.02 1.53 -28.40
N HIS A 89 -25.43 2.52 -27.73
CA HIS A 89 -24.21 3.16 -28.23
C HIS A 89 -22.97 2.33 -27.91
N LYS A 90 -21.96 2.36 -28.79
CA LYS A 90 -20.64 1.80 -28.48
C LYS A 90 -19.85 2.82 -27.68
N LEU A 91 -19.11 2.37 -26.67
CA LEU A 91 -18.07 3.18 -26.03
C LEU A 91 -17.08 3.72 -27.08
N PRO A 92 -16.45 4.87 -26.85
CA PRO A 92 -15.27 5.30 -27.60
C PRO A 92 -14.19 4.21 -27.67
N LYS A 93 -13.39 4.17 -28.74
CA LYS A 93 -12.44 3.07 -29.04
C LYS A 93 -11.43 2.87 -27.91
N GLU A 94 -10.99 3.95 -27.31
CA GLU A 94 -10.09 4.02 -26.16
C GLU A 94 -10.73 3.40 -24.90
N LEU A 95 -12.01 3.65 -24.64
CA LEU A 95 -12.74 3.09 -23.50
C LEU A 95 -13.14 1.63 -23.73
N ARG A 96 -13.26 1.16 -24.97
CA ARG A 96 -13.49 -0.26 -25.28
C ARG A 96 -12.35 -1.17 -24.81
N ARG A 97 -11.12 -0.66 -24.76
CA ARG A 97 -9.93 -1.39 -24.27
C ARG A 97 -9.64 -1.12 -22.81
N TYR A 98 -10.55 -0.46 -22.09
CA TYR A 98 -10.33 -0.07 -20.72
C TYR A 98 -10.39 -1.28 -19.79
N LEU A 99 -9.22 -1.75 -19.34
CA LEU A 99 -9.11 -2.78 -18.31
C LEU A 99 -9.03 -2.17 -16.90
N ILE A 100 -9.97 -2.52 -16.04
CA ILE A 100 -9.86 -2.28 -14.60
C ILE A 100 -8.81 -3.23 -14.03
N HIS A 101 -7.96 -2.70 -13.16
CA HIS A 101 -6.84 -3.44 -12.60
C HIS A 101 -7.05 -3.73 -11.12
N ASP A 102 -7.36 -4.98 -10.81
CA ASP A 102 -7.31 -5.49 -9.44
C ASP A 102 -5.87 -5.40 -8.90
N LYS A 103 -5.75 -5.16 -7.58
CA LYS A 103 -4.49 -5.25 -6.85
C LYS A 103 -4.43 -6.55 -6.07
N VAL A 104 -3.26 -6.83 -5.51
CA VAL A 104 -3.09 -7.93 -4.55
C VAL A 104 -2.47 -7.42 -3.25
N GLN A 105 -2.78 -8.13 -2.18
CA GLN A 105 -2.23 -7.91 -0.85
C GLN A 105 -1.42 -9.14 -0.46
N PHE A 106 -0.23 -8.93 0.10
CA PHE A 106 0.53 -10.03 0.67
C PHE A 106 -0.17 -10.55 1.92
N LYS A 107 -0.01 -11.85 2.20
CA LYS A 107 -0.57 -12.47 3.42
C LYS A 107 -0.14 -11.71 4.67
N SER A 108 1.11 -11.26 4.71
CA SER A 108 1.69 -10.49 5.81
C SER A 108 2.69 -9.44 5.32
N ASN A 109 2.91 -8.42 6.15
CA ASN A 109 3.94 -7.40 5.93
C ASN A 109 5.34 -8.02 5.87
N PHE A 110 5.60 -9.06 6.67
CA PHE A 110 6.86 -9.79 6.65
C PHE A 110 7.11 -10.46 5.31
N MET A 111 6.11 -11.15 4.74
CA MET A 111 6.28 -11.78 3.43
C MET A 111 6.59 -10.76 2.34
N ARG A 112 5.90 -9.61 2.35
CA ARG A 112 6.22 -8.52 1.43
C ARG A 112 7.63 -7.98 1.65
N PHE A 113 8.06 -7.83 2.90
CA PHE A 113 9.42 -7.40 3.25
C PHE A 113 10.47 -8.37 2.69
N TRP A 114 10.26 -9.67 2.94
CA TRP A 114 11.16 -10.73 2.48
C TRP A 114 11.37 -10.66 0.96
N PHE A 115 10.29 -10.64 0.18
CA PHE A 115 10.41 -10.60 -1.28
C PHE A 115 10.80 -9.21 -1.82
N ARG A 116 10.70 -8.14 -1.03
CA ARG A 116 11.20 -6.81 -1.41
C ARG A 116 12.71 -6.69 -1.21
N PHE A 117 13.24 -7.21 -0.11
CA PHE A 117 14.60 -6.90 0.34
C PHE A 117 15.51 -8.11 0.56
N VAL A 118 14.98 -9.25 1.00
CA VAL A 118 15.81 -10.39 1.40
C VAL A 118 16.01 -11.35 0.23
N GLU A 119 14.92 -11.90 -0.32
CA GLU A 119 14.96 -12.85 -1.44
C GLU A 119 15.81 -12.33 -2.62
N PRO A 120 15.69 -11.06 -3.06
CA PRO A 120 16.48 -10.55 -4.18
C PRO A 120 17.97 -10.38 -3.88
N ASN A 121 18.36 -10.35 -2.59
CA ASN A 121 19.71 -10.08 -2.13
C ASN A 121 20.35 -11.28 -1.40
N LEU A 122 19.81 -12.49 -1.57
CA LEU A 122 20.34 -13.71 -0.93
C LEU A 122 21.80 -13.98 -1.27
N ALA A 123 22.29 -13.60 -2.44
CA ALA A 123 23.69 -13.75 -2.82
C ALA A 123 24.62 -12.91 -1.91
N LEU A 124 24.31 -11.62 -1.75
CA LEU A 124 25.05 -10.72 -0.85
C LEU A 124 25.03 -11.24 0.60
N LEU A 125 23.89 -11.73 1.07
CA LEU A 125 23.78 -12.29 2.42
C LEU A 125 24.62 -13.57 2.61
N LYS A 126 24.73 -14.41 1.57
CA LYS A 126 25.62 -15.60 1.59
C LYS A 126 27.09 -15.22 1.63
N GLU A 127 27.46 -14.11 1.01
CA GLU A 127 28.81 -13.52 1.04
C GLU A 127 29.10 -12.76 2.35
N GLY A 128 28.13 -12.67 3.27
CA GLY A 128 28.30 -11.95 4.54
C GLY A 128 28.19 -10.43 4.43
N LYS A 129 27.76 -9.90 3.28
CA LYS A 129 27.59 -8.45 3.01
C LYS A 129 26.29 -7.90 3.60
N PHE A 130 26.14 -8.03 4.92
CA PHE A 130 24.93 -7.60 5.62
C PHE A 130 24.71 -6.09 5.55
N ASP A 131 25.78 -5.29 5.65
CA ASP A 131 25.72 -3.83 5.64
C ASP A 131 25.23 -3.27 4.29
N GLU A 132 25.60 -3.91 3.18
CA GLU A 132 25.12 -3.56 1.84
C GLU A 132 23.60 -3.76 1.74
N VAL A 133 23.12 -4.92 2.20
CA VAL A 133 21.68 -5.22 2.19
C VAL A 133 20.90 -4.31 3.14
N LEU A 134 21.48 -3.99 4.31
CA LEU A 134 20.88 -3.06 5.26
C LEU A 134 20.79 -1.64 4.68
N SER A 135 21.79 -1.22 3.91
CA SER A 135 21.79 0.07 3.20
C SER A 135 20.69 0.13 2.14
N ILE A 136 20.49 -0.95 1.37
CA ILE A 136 19.37 -1.07 0.42
C ILE A 136 18.02 -0.96 1.16
N ILE A 137 17.88 -1.61 2.32
CA ILE A 137 16.66 -1.54 3.12
C ILE A 137 16.42 -0.11 3.60
N LYS A 138 17.41 0.55 4.21
CA LYS A 138 17.31 1.92 4.71
C LYS A 138 16.87 2.89 3.60
N ALA A 139 17.46 2.78 2.42
CA ALA A 139 17.16 3.66 1.29
C ALA A 139 15.72 3.56 0.76
N ASP A 140 15.06 2.40 0.90
CA ASP A 140 13.72 2.15 0.35
C ASP A 140 12.69 1.76 1.44
N PHE A 141 13.05 1.95 2.72
CA PHE A 141 12.20 1.61 3.86
C PHE A 141 10.92 2.46 3.88
N GLU A 142 11.02 3.75 3.54
CA GLU A 142 9.86 4.65 3.46
C GLU A 142 8.77 4.10 2.52
N ASN A 143 9.16 3.68 1.32
CA ASN A 143 8.25 3.11 0.33
C ASN A 143 7.67 1.77 0.79
N TYR A 144 8.46 0.95 1.50
CA TYR A 144 7.95 -0.26 2.12
C TYR A 144 6.90 0.09 3.19
N ALA A 145 7.23 0.95 4.15
CA ALA A 145 6.41 1.26 5.32
C ALA A 145 5.14 2.07 5.01
N SER A 146 5.09 2.76 3.86
CA SER A 146 3.92 3.53 3.41
C SER A 146 2.62 2.72 3.41
N LEU A 147 2.61 1.49 2.88
CA LEU A 147 1.40 0.66 2.82
C LEU A 147 0.93 0.15 4.21
N PRO A 148 1.81 -0.37 5.09
CA PRO A 148 1.44 -0.68 6.47
C PRO A 148 0.89 0.55 7.20
N PHE A 149 1.50 1.72 7.00
CA PHE A 149 1.05 2.96 7.62
C PHE A 149 -0.33 3.40 7.12
N GLU A 150 -0.61 3.26 5.82
CA GLU A 150 -1.95 3.45 5.23
C GLU A 150 -2.99 2.52 5.87
N ASN A 151 -2.69 1.23 5.98
CA ASN A 151 -3.59 0.26 6.61
C ASN A 151 -3.87 0.58 8.10
N LEU A 152 -2.87 1.08 8.83
CA LEU A 152 -3.04 1.53 10.21
C LEU A 152 -3.85 2.84 10.28
N SER A 153 -3.64 3.76 9.34
CA SER A 153 -4.40 5.01 9.22
C SER A 153 -5.90 4.74 9.02
N ILE A 154 -6.24 3.76 8.15
CA ILE A 154 -7.63 3.30 7.98
C ILE A 154 -8.21 2.79 9.29
N LYS A 155 -7.45 2.01 10.09
CA LYS A 155 -7.93 1.53 11.40
C LYS A 155 -8.16 2.69 12.39
N LEU A 156 -7.21 3.62 12.45
CA LEU A 156 -7.30 4.79 13.33
C LEU A 156 -8.51 5.67 12.96
N ALA A 157 -8.76 5.91 11.67
CA ALA A 157 -9.94 6.63 11.20
C ALA A 157 -11.26 5.95 11.66
N LYS A 158 -11.34 4.61 11.58
CA LYS A 158 -12.52 3.86 12.06
C LYS A 158 -12.74 4.01 13.56
N ILE A 159 -11.66 4.00 14.36
CA ILE A 159 -11.73 4.24 15.81
C ILE A 159 -12.19 5.67 16.09
N TYR A 160 -11.61 6.66 15.41
CA TYR A 160 -12.00 8.07 15.55
C TYR A 160 -13.49 8.28 15.26
N LEU A 161 -14.02 7.61 14.23
CA LEU A 161 -15.43 7.66 13.85
C LEU A 161 -16.35 6.78 14.70
N ASN A 162 -15.81 6.10 15.73
CA ASN A 162 -16.51 5.09 16.54
C ASN A 162 -17.29 4.07 15.67
N SER A 163 -16.69 3.66 14.55
CA SER A 163 -17.34 2.87 13.51
C SER A 163 -16.42 1.73 13.03
N PRO A 164 -16.19 0.70 13.86
CA PRO A 164 -15.23 -0.38 13.56
C PRO A 164 -15.58 -1.19 12.30
N ASN A 165 -16.88 -1.32 11.99
CA ASN A 165 -17.39 -2.07 10.84
C ASN A 165 -17.52 -1.21 9.56
N LEU A 166 -17.12 0.06 9.60
CA LEU A 166 -17.16 0.95 8.45
C LEU A 166 -16.33 0.38 7.29
N GLU A 167 -16.92 0.29 6.09
CA GLU A 167 -16.17 0.01 4.88
C GLU A 167 -15.38 1.26 4.48
N LEU A 168 -14.08 1.23 4.80
CA LEU A 168 -13.11 2.27 4.50
C LEU A 168 -11.91 1.60 3.82
N TYR A 169 -11.58 2.03 2.62
CA TYR A 169 -10.65 1.34 1.72
C TYR A 169 -9.92 2.31 0.78
N SER A 170 -8.81 1.88 0.19
CA SER A 170 -8.14 2.63 -0.88
C SER A 170 -8.96 2.55 -2.17
N TYR A 171 -9.09 3.66 -2.88
CA TYR A 171 -9.81 3.75 -4.15
C TYR A 171 -8.85 4.12 -5.27
N TRP A 172 -8.81 3.36 -6.36
CA TRP A 172 -7.94 3.64 -7.48
C TRP A 172 -8.64 3.44 -8.83
N THR A 173 -8.31 4.32 -9.75
CA THR A 173 -8.64 4.25 -11.18
C THR A 173 -7.33 4.17 -11.98
N LYS A 174 -7.39 4.27 -13.31
CA LYS A 174 -6.17 4.48 -14.10
C LYS A 174 -5.59 5.88 -13.96
N GLU A 175 -6.40 6.85 -13.56
CA GLU A 175 -6.00 8.26 -13.52
C GLU A 175 -5.45 8.68 -12.16
N PHE A 176 -6.04 8.17 -11.08
CA PHE A 176 -5.69 8.59 -9.74
C PHE A 176 -5.95 7.50 -8.70
N GLU A 177 -5.37 7.70 -7.53
CA GLU A 177 -5.56 6.86 -6.35
C GLU A 177 -5.80 7.75 -5.13
N VAL A 178 -6.66 7.28 -4.23
CA VAL A 178 -6.96 7.84 -2.93
C VAL A 178 -6.69 6.75 -1.90
N ASP A 179 -5.91 7.08 -0.88
CA ASP A 179 -5.47 6.11 0.13
C ASP A 179 -6.62 5.65 1.05
N MET A 180 -7.66 6.48 1.18
CA MET A 180 -8.81 6.22 2.04
C MET A 180 -10.10 6.80 1.45
N PHE A 181 -11.13 5.97 1.32
CA PHE A 181 -12.40 6.37 0.72
C PHE A 181 -13.58 5.58 1.28
N SER A 182 -14.74 6.25 1.43
CA SER A 182 -16.05 5.64 1.68
C SER A 182 -17.17 6.58 1.28
N HIS A 183 -18.28 6.04 0.74
CA HIS A 183 -19.53 6.80 0.57
C HIS A 183 -20.35 6.89 1.87
N SER A 184 -20.01 6.11 2.88
CA SER A 184 -20.75 6.07 4.15
C SER A 184 -20.55 7.34 4.96
N LEU A 185 -21.42 7.57 5.95
CA LEU A 185 -21.34 8.70 6.89
C LEU A 185 -21.31 10.09 6.20
N GLY A 186 -21.91 10.22 5.02
CA GLY A 186 -21.90 11.48 4.25
C GLY A 186 -20.64 11.73 3.44
N GLY A 187 -19.80 10.70 3.22
CA GLY A 187 -18.62 10.76 2.38
C GLY A 187 -17.34 10.98 3.19
N ILE A 188 -16.37 10.10 2.95
CA ILE A 188 -15.06 10.11 3.58
C ILE A 188 -14.00 10.04 2.49
N ILE A 189 -13.00 10.90 2.59
CA ILE A 189 -11.80 10.84 1.77
C ILE A 189 -10.56 11.04 2.63
N GLY A 190 -9.44 10.44 2.27
CA GLY A 190 -8.19 10.66 2.99
C GLY A 190 -6.94 10.37 2.20
N GLU A 191 -5.85 10.99 2.63
CA GLU A 191 -4.51 10.85 2.10
C GLU A 191 -3.53 10.57 3.23
N VAL A 192 -2.60 9.65 3.00
CA VAL A 192 -1.63 9.17 3.98
C VAL A 192 -0.21 9.45 3.50
N LYS A 193 0.61 10.06 4.37
CA LYS A 193 2.01 10.42 4.05
C LYS A 193 2.97 9.90 5.11
N PHE A 194 3.55 8.73 4.82
CA PHE A 194 4.71 8.23 5.56
C PHE A 194 5.99 8.79 4.96
N ARG A 195 6.36 10.04 5.29
CA ARG A 195 7.58 10.69 4.78
C ARG A 195 8.29 11.52 5.83
N ASP A 196 9.60 11.70 5.69
CA ASP A 196 10.44 12.59 6.52
C ASP A 196 10.33 14.07 6.15
N ARG A 197 9.11 14.52 5.86
CA ARG A 197 8.80 15.93 5.60
C ARG A 197 7.35 16.24 5.93
N LYS A 198 7.11 17.46 6.38
CA LYS A 198 5.77 17.97 6.71
C LYS A 198 4.84 17.92 5.50
N VAL A 199 3.57 17.63 5.76
CA VAL A 199 2.50 17.69 4.75
C VAL A 199 2.03 19.14 4.60
N CYS A 200 2.06 19.64 3.36
CA CYS A 200 1.64 20.99 3.02
C CYS A 200 0.22 21.00 2.42
N LYS A 201 -0.38 22.20 2.34
CA LYS A 201 -1.72 22.42 1.77
C LYS A 201 -1.93 21.87 0.36
N ASN A 202 -0.88 21.75 -0.44
CA ASN A 202 -0.97 21.12 -1.77
C ASN A 202 -1.54 19.69 -1.70
N ALA A 203 -1.23 18.91 -0.65
CA ALA A 203 -1.80 17.57 -0.48
C ALA A 203 -3.33 17.62 -0.32
N LEU A 204 -3.83 18.58 0.46
CA LEU A 204 -5.27 18.81 0.63
C LEU A 204 -5.93 19.24 -0.67
N ASN A 205 -5.35 20.21 -1.39
CA ASN A 205 -5.89 20.67 -2.67
C ASN A 205 -6.00 19.53 -3.70
N LEU A 206 -4.98 18.68 -3.79
CA LEU A 206 -5.00 17.50 -4.66
C LEU A 206 -6.07 16.49 -4.22
N LEU A 207 -6.28 16.32 -2.92
CA LEU A 207 -7.32 15.45 -2.38
C LEU A 207 -8.72 15.99 -2.69
N ASP A 208 -8.94 17.29 -2.56
CA ASP A 208 -10.20 17.95 -2.94
C ASP A 208 -10.49 17.78 -4.44
N LEU A 209 -9.47 17.89 -5.31
CA LEU A 209 -9.61 17.61 -6.75
C LEU A 209 -10.00 16.15 -7.02
N LYS A 210 -9.44 15.19 -6.28
CA LYS A 210 -9.83 13.77 -6.39
C LYS A 210 -11.27 13.57 -5.90
N ALA A 211 -11.68 14.20 -4.80
CA ALA A 211 -13.06 14.14 -4.30
C ALA A 211 -14.07 14.66 -5.33
N ALA A 212 -13.76 15.80 -5.96
CA ALA A 212 -14.57 16.37 -7.04
C ALA A 212 -14.67 15.43 -8.24
N LYS A 213 -13.57 14.77 -8.65
CA LYS A 213 -13.58 13.77 -9.73
C LYS A 213 -14.43 12.54 -9.41
N ILE A 214 -14.46 12.11 -8.14
CA ILE A 214 -15.33 11.02 -7.68
C ILE A 214 -16.79 11.48 -7.59
N GLY A 215 -17.05 12.79 -7.53
CA GLY A 215 -18.39 13.34 -7.40
C GLY A 215 -18.92 13.34 -5.96
N ILE A 216 -18.03 13.43 -4.97
CA ILE A 216 -18.41 13.51 -3.55
C ILE A 216 -18.04 14.86 -2.92
N LYS A 217 -18.87 15.30 -1.97
CA LYS A 217 -18.52 16.36 -1.01
C LYS A 217 -18.31 15.70 0.35
N PRO A 218 -17.06 15.43 0.76
CA PRO A 218 -16.79 14.64 1.96
C PRO A 218 -17.26 15.38 3.22
N LYS A 219 -17.94 14.66 4.11
CA LYS A 219 -18.16 15.10 5.50
C LYS A 219 -16.86 15.02 6.31
N PHE A 220 -15.99 14.07 5.98
CA PHE A 220 -14.70 13.92 6.62
C PHE A 220 -13.57 13.82 5.59
N THR A 221 -12.59 14.71 5.73
CA THR A 221 -11.35 14.74 4.97
C THR A 221 -10.20 14.44 5.93
N PHE A 222 -9.59 13.27 5.80
CA PHE A 222 -8.51 12.82 6.66
C PHE A 222 -7.14 13.04 6.02
N LEU A 223 -6.20 13.65 6.75
CA LEU A 223 -4.79 13.61 6.39
C LEU A 223 -4.01 12.93 7.49
N PHE A 224 -3.17 11.96 7.15
CA PHE A 224 -2.25 11.30 8.08
C PHE A 224 -0.81 11.63 7.72
N SER A 225 0.02 12.01 8.70
CA SER A 225 1.40 12.40 8.47
C SER A 225 2.37 11.76 9.46
N LYS A 226 3.46 11.19 8.97
CA LYS A 226 4.60 10.77 9.82
C LYS A 226 5.30 11.97 10.48
N SER A 227 5.39 13.09 9.76
CA SER A 227 6.24 14.24 10.16
C SER A 227 5.44 15.52 10.44
N GLY A 228 4.14 15.40 10.69
CA GLY A 228 3.24 16.54 10.94
C GLY A 228 2.96 17.41 9.71
N TYR A 229 2.58 18.67 9.94
CA TYR A 229 1.97 19.56 8.94
C TYR A 229 2.62 20.94 8.87
N SER A 230 2.43 21.64 7.75
CA SER A 230 2.81 23.05 7.63
C SER A 230 1.90 23.96 8.47
N ASN A 231 2.43 25.11 8.93
CA ASN A 231 1.64 26.08 9.70
C ASN A 231 0.41 26.59 8.92
N GLU A 232 0.53 26.75 7.60
CA GLU A 232 -0.61 27.10 6.75
C GLU A 232 -1.76 26.09 6.86
N LEU A 233 -1.44 24.79 6.90
CA LEU A 233 -2.46 23.75 7.02
C LEU A 233 -3.04 23.69 8.43
N LEU A 234 -2.21 23.86 9.47
CA LEU A 234 -2.66 23.88 10.87
C LEU A 234 -3.59 25.05 11.17
N ASN A 235 -3.36 26.20 10.54
CA ASN A 235 -4.18 27.40 10.70
C ASN A 235 -5.44 27.40 9.81
N LEU A 236 -5.63 26.37 8.98
CA LEU A 236 -6.78 26.28 8.09
C LEU A 236 -8.03 25.89 8.88
N LYS A 237 -9.04 26.76 8.86
CA LYS A 237 -10.34 26.50 9.48
C LYS A 237 -11.24 25.74 8.51
N ARG A 238 -11.31 24.41 8.66
CA ARG A 238 -12.19 23.51 7.92
C ARG A 238 -12.79 22.46 8.87
N ASP A 239 -14.11 22.45 9.00
CA ASP A 239 -14.80 21.53 9.91
C ASP A 239 -14.70 20.06 9.45
N ASP A 240 -14.60 19.84 8.14
CA ASP A 240 -14.46 18.51 7.54
C ASP A 240 -13.04 17.94 7.66
N LEU A 241 -12.03 18.79 7.83
CA LEU A 241 -10.63 18.38 7.87
C LEU A 241 -10.24 17.80 9.24
N LYS A 242 -9.61 16.64 9.24
CA LYS A 242 -9.02 15.98 10.40
C LYS A 242 -7.57 15.61 10.13
N LEU A 243 -6.68 16.06 11.02
CA LEU A 243 -5.24 15.87 10.92
C LEU A 243 -4.80 14.88 11.99
N PHE A 244 -3.98 13.90 11.62
CA PHE A 244 -3.45 12.85 12.49
C PHE A 244 -1.95 12.68 12.28
N ASP A 245 -1.18 12.76 13.36
CA ASP A 245 0.25 12.46 13.32
C ASP A 245 0.57 11.14 14.03
N LEU A 246 1.86 10.87 14.30
CA LEU A 246 2.28 9.61 14.92
C LEU A 246 1.76 9.42 16.34
N ASP A 247 1.56 10.50 17.10
CA ASP A 247 1.13 10.41 18.50
C ASP A 247 -0.31 9.87 18.59
N ASP A 248 -1.14 10.17 17.58
CA ASP A 248 -2.50 9.65 17.50
C ASP A 248 -2.57 8.12 17.32
N PHE A 249 -1.51 7.50 16.78
CA PHE A 249 -1.45 6.03 16.62
C PHE A 249 -1.28 5.29 17.95
N ALA A 250 -0.97 5.99 19.04
CA ALA A 250 -0.98 5.41 20.38
C ALA A 250 -2.34 4.77 20.73
N ARG A 251 -3.44 5.23 20.10
CA ARG A 251 -4.78 4.64 20.25
C ARG A 251 -4.93 3.23 19.67
N LEU A 252 -3.94 2.74 18.93
CA LEU A 252 -3.91 1.39 18.34
C LEU A 252 -3.15 0.36 19.20
N LEU A 253 -2.50 0.81 20.27
CA LEU A 253 -1.76 -0.02 21.22
C LEU A 253 -2.67 -0.48 22.36
#